data_AF-A0A9C9TG22-F1
#
_entry.id   AF-A0A9C9TG22-F1
#
_cell.length_a   1.000
_cell.length_b   1.000
_cell.length_c   1.000
_cell.angle_alpha   90.00
_cell.angle_beta   90.00
_cell.angle_gamma   90.00
#
_symmetry.space_group_name_H-M   'P 1'
#
loop_
_entity.id
_entity.type
_entity.pdbx_description
1 polymer ?
#
loop_
_entity_poly.entity_id
_entity_poly.type
_entity_poly.pdbx_seq_one_letter_code
_entity_poly.pdbx_strand_id
1 'polypeptide(L)'
;PPLPLLMVNPREPVSTAAVFAKLPRCDNPALPPLPPGGFPDIAALATWLSQTRNDLEPTAVDMVPTIDAVRERLIAEGARFARMSGSGATVFGLFEDAGHMRRARSRIKAAYPEWWVSGPN
;
A
#
# COMPACT_ATOMS: atom_id res chain seq x y z
N PRO A 1 4.74 -8.43 16.90
CA PRO A 1 3.61 -9.33 16.54
C PRO A 1 3.61 -9.55 15.01
N PRO A 2 3.16 -10.70 14.50
CA PRO A 2 3.02 -10.89 13.06
C PRO A 2 1.98 -9.91 12.51
N LEU A 3 2.35 -9.19 11.45
CA LEU A 3 1.52 -8.19 10.79
C LEU A 3 0.86 -8.84 9.54
N PRO A 4 -0.48 -8.96 9.47
CA PRO A 4 -1.17 -9.45 8.30
C PRO A 4 -1.11 -8.43 7.15
N LEU A 5 0.04 -8.38 6.47
CA LEU A 5 0.34 -7.44 5.40
C LEU A 5 0.51 -8.19 4.08
N LEU A 6 -0.19 -7.74 3.04
CA LEU A 6 -0.01 -8.21 1.67
C LEU A 6 0.66 -7.12 0.83
N MET A 7 1.67 -7.49 0.05
CA MET A 7 2.30 -6.63 -0.95
C MET A 7 1.90 -7.12 -2.34
N VAL A 8 1.47 -6.20 -3.18
CA VAL A 8 1.08 -6.45 -4.56
C VAL A 8 1.82 -5.47 -5.47
N ASN A 9 2.44 -5.97 -6.53
CA ASN A 9 3.13 -5.15 -7.52
C ASN A 9 2.65 -5.54 -8.93
N PRO A 10 2.17 -4.58 -9.74
CA PRO A 10 1.63 -4.87 -11.07
C PRO A 10 2.71 -5.26 -12.11
N ARG A 11 3.99 -5.26 -11.72
CA ARG A 11 5.18 -5.46 -12.56
C ARG A 11 5.36 -4.43 -13.66
N GLU A 12 4.72 -3.28 -13.51
CA GLU A 12 4.92 -2.12 -14.35
C GLU A 12 6.02 -1.23 -13.76
N PRO A 13 7.03 -0.83 -14.56
CA PRO A 13 8.14 -0.03 -14.06
C PRO A 13 7.69 1.41 -13.78
N VAL A 14 8.11 1.92 -12.62
CA VAL A 14 7.98 3.33 -12.26
C VAL A 14 9.37 3.88 -12.05
N SER A 15 9.80 4.83 -12.89
CA SER A 15 11.10 5.48 -12.71
C SER A 15 11.04 6.40 -11.50
N THR A 16 11.82 6.06 -10.46
CA THR A 16 11.97 6.89 -9.26
C THR A 16 12.34 8.32 -9.65
N ALA A 17 13.34 8.50 -10.51
CA ALA A 17 13.77 9.83 -10.95
C ALA A 17 12.63 10.62 -11.62
N ALA A 18 11.81 9.98 -12.45
CA ALA A 18 10.68 10.64 -13.12
C ALA A 18 9.56 11.01 -12.14
N VAL A 19 9.27 10.17 -11.15
CA VAL A 19 8.27 10.46 -10.11
C VAL A 19 8.72 11.65 -9.26
N PHE A 20 9.99 11.67 -8.82
CA PHE A 20 10.54 12.80 -8.07
C PHE A 20 10.56 14.09 -8.89
N ALA A 21 10.91 14.03 -10.18
CA ALA A 21 10.93 15.20 -11.06
C ALA A 21 9.56 15.83 -11.30
N LYS A 22 8.49 15.03 -11.18
CA LYS A 22 7.09 15.47 -11.33
C LYS A 22 6.41 15.78 -10.00
N LEU A 23 7.11 15.68 -8.87
CA LEU A 23 6.56 16.01 -7.56
C LEU A 23 6.26 17.51 -7.51
N PRO A 24 5.01 17.95 -7.34
CA PRO A 24 4.63 19.36 -7.45
C PRO A 24 5.26 20.23 -6.35
N ARG A 25 5.51 19.65 -5.17
CA ARG A 25 6.11 20.34 -4.03
C ARG A 25 6.77 19.35 -3.06
N CYS A 26 7.82 19.81 -2.38
CA CYS A 26 8.56 19.02 -1.40
C CYS A 26 8.53 19.62 0.03
N ASP A 27 7.72 20.65 0.26
CA ASP A 27 7.57 21.38 1.52
C ASP A 27 6.33 20.96 2.32
N ASN A 28 5.85 19.73 2.11
CA ASN A 28 4.65 19.23 2.79
C ASN A 28 4.85 19.21 4.32
N PRO A 29 3.80 19.51 5.12
CA PRO A 29 3.89 19.49 6.59
C PRO A 29 4.43 18.17 7.15
N ALA A 30 5.01 18.16 8.35
CA ALA A 30 5.44 16.90 8.95
C ALA A 30 4.27 15.90 9.09
N LEU A 31 4.58 14.60 8.97
CA LEU A 31 3.62 13.54 9.31
C LEU A 31 3.29 13.59 10.81
N PRO A 32 2.11 13.10 11.24
CA PRO A 32 1.84 12.93 12.66
C PRO A 32 2.95 12.08 13.32
N PRO A 33 3.35 12.41 14.55
CA PRO A 33 4.37 11.63 15.26
C PRO A 33 3.89 10.19 15.49
N LEU A 34 4.83 9.27 15.61
CA LEU A 34 4.53 7.91 16.05
C LEU A 34 4.04 7.94 17.51
N PRO A 35 2.97 7.21 17.86
CA PRO A 35 2.55 7.06 19.24
C PRO A 35 3.68 6.42 20.08
N PRO A 36 4.06 6.98 21.25
CA PRO A 36 5.18 6.48 22.05
C PRO A 36 5.07 5.00 22.47
N GLY A 37 3.83 4.51 22.64
CA GLY A 37 3.53 3.12 22.99
C GLY A 37 3.35 2.18 21.80
N GLY A 38 3.57 2.65 20.57
CA GLY A 38 3.25 1.90 19.35
C GLY A 38 1.73 1.76 19.14
N PHE A 39 1.35 0.71 18.42
CA PHE A 39 -0.05 0.45 18.06
C PHE A 39 -0.56 -0.80 18.79
N PRO A 40 -1.70 -0.73 19.49
CA PRO A 40 -2.25 -1.88 20.22
C PRO A 40 -2.77 -2.97 19.28
N ASP A 41 -3.23 -2.60 18.09
CA ASP A 41 -3.80 -3.50 17.09
C ASP A 41 -3.68 -2.95 15.66
N ILE A 42 -4.16 -3.73 14.69
CA ILE A 42 -4.18 -3.35 13.27
C ILE A 42 -5.10 -2.15 13.00
N ALA A 43 -6.22 -2.04 13.71
CA ALA A 43 -7.17 -0.97 13.50
C ALA A 43 -6.57 0.39 13.90
N ALA A 44 -5.84 0.45 15.02
CA ALA A 44 -5.11 1.62 15.47
C ALA A 44 -3.97 1.99 14.50
N LEU A 45 -3.23 0.99 14.01
CA LEU A 45 -2.20 1.21 12.99
C LEU A 45 -2.81 1.76 11.68
N ALA A 46 -3.89 1.16 11.19
CA ALA A 46 -4.59 1.60 9.98
C ALA A 46 -5.15 3.02 10.12
N THR A 47 -5.68 3.35 11.31
CA THR A 47 -6.20 4.69 11.64
C THR A 47 -5.09 5.73 11.66
N TRP A 48 -3.93 5.43 12.25
CA TRP A 48 -2.80 6.35 12.20
C TRP A 48 -2.24 6.48 10.77
N LEU A 49 -2.15 5.37 10.03
CA LEU A 49 -1.70 5.41 8.64
C LEU A 49 -2.62 6.25 7.76
N SER A 50 -3.94 6.24 7.95
CA SER A 50 -4.86 7.10 7.18
C SER A 50 -4.64 8.60 7.39
N GLN A 51 -3.98 8.99 8.49
CA GLN A 51 -3.58 10.37 8.79
C GLN A 51 -2.19 10.73 8.23
N THR A 52 -1.45 9.74 7.73
CA THR A 52 -0.17 9.94 7.04
C THR A 52 -0.40 9.97 5.52
N ARG A 53 0.67 10.13 4.74
CA ARG A 53 0.61 10.22 3.28
C ARG A 53 1.85 9.60 2.63
N ASN A 54 1.72 9.22 1.37
CA ASN A 54 2.84 9.05 0.47
C ASN A 54 2.73 10.13 -0.61
N ASP A 55 3.56 11.18 -0.50
CA ASP A 55 3.49 12.34 -1.38
C ASP A 55 3.81 12.00 -2.86
N LEU A 56 4.44 10.85 -3.11
CA LEU A 56 4.76 10.38 -4.46
C LEU A 56 3.61 9.59 -5.10
N GLU A 57 2.64 9.12 -4.33
CA GLU A 57 1.57 8.24 -4.83
C GLU A 57 0.71 8.87 -5.92
N PRO A 58 0.22 10.12 -5.78
CA PRO A 58 -0.57 10.75 -6.84
C PRO A 58 0.20 10.82 -8.16
N THR A 59 1.46 11.26 -8.12
CA THR A 59 2.32 11.36 -9.31
C THR A 59 2.63 9.98 -9.91
N ALA A 60 2.83 8.96 -9.09
CA ALA A 60 3.05 7.60 -9.57
C ALA A 60 1.79 7.02 -10.21
N VAL A 61 0.61 7.27 -9.64
CA VAL A 61 -0.69 6.86 -10.20
C VAL A 61 -0.98 7.56 -11.53
N ASP A 62 -0.68 8.86 -11.65
CA ASP A 62 -0.81 9.60 -12.92
C ASP A 62 0.06 8.99 -14.03
N MET A 63 1.21 8.41 -13.67
CA MET A 63 2.11 7.75 -14.62
C MET A 63 1.74 6.29 -14.88
N VAL A 64 1.27 5.58 -13.87
CA VAL A 64 0.95 4.14 -13.89
C VAL A 64 -0.36 3.92 -13.13
N PRO A 65 -1.52 4.08 -13.80
CA PRO A 65 -2.83 3.97 -13.17
C PRO A 65 -3.10 2.62 -12.49
N THR A 66 -2.42 1.55 -12.93
CA THR A 66 -2.51 0.21 -12.33
C THR A 66 -2.11 0.21 -10.84
N ILE A 67 -1.32 1.19 -10.38
CA ILE A 67 -1.03 1.34 -8.94
C ILE A 67 -2.31 1.58 -8.15
N ASP A 68 -3.20 2.44 -8.62
CA ASP A 68 -4.47 2.68 -7.94
C ASP A 68 -5.42 1.49 -8.09
N ALA A 69 -5.43 0.83 -9.25
CA ALA A 69 -6.19 -0.41 -9.44
C ALA A 69 -5.77 -1.51 -8.44
N VAL A 70 -4.46 -1.62 -8.15
CA VAL A 70 -3.95 -2.55 -7.12
C VAL A 70 -4.43 -2.13 -5.73
N ARG A 71 -4.37 -0.83 -5.41
CA ARG A 71 -4.85 -0.27 -4.14
C ARG A 71 -6.35 -0.53 -3.94
N GLU A 72 -7.18 -0.22 -4.94
CA GLU A 72 -8.62 -0.50 -4.93
C GLU A 72 -8.90 -1.99 -4.78
N ARG A 73 -8.15 -2.84 -5.48
CA ARG A 73 -8.32 -4.29 -5.37
C ARG A 73 -8.02 -4.80 -3.96
N LEU A 74 -6.96 -4.30 -3.31
CA LEU A 74 -6.64 -4.64 -1.92
C LEU A 74 -7.78 -4.24 -0.97
N ILE A 75 -8.33 -3.03 -1.11
CA ILE A 75 -9.48 -2.57 -0.32
C ILE A 75 -10.71 -3.45 -0.57
N ALA A 76 -11.00 -3.78 -1.83
CA ALA A 76 -12.11 -4.65 -2.19
C ALA A 76 -11.97 -6.10 -1.67
N GLU A 77 -10.75 -6.58 -1.42
CA GLU A 77 -10.51 -7.87 -0.73
C GLU A 77 -10.55 -7.77 0.80
N GLY A 78 -10.89 -6.60 1.37
CA GLY A 78 -11.06 -6.40 2.80
C GLY A 78 -9.81 -5.91 3.53
N ALA A 79 -8.85 -5.30 2.82
CA ALA A 79 -7.80 -4.55 3.50
C ALA A 79 -8.39 -3.36 4.27
N ARG A 80 -8.00 -3.19 5.54
CA ARG A 80 -8.34 -2.03 6.38
C ARG A 80 -7.69 -0.75 5.88
N PHE A 81 -6.56 -0.90 5.19
CA PHE A 81 -5.76 0.19 4.68
C PHE A 81 -4.92 -0.33 3.50
N ALA A 82 -4.74 0.49 2.47
CA ALA A 82 -3.82 0.20 1.37
C ALA A 82 -3.12 1.49 0.89
N ARG A 83 -1.83 1.37 0.54
CA ARG A 83 -1.00 2.48 0.03
C ARG A 83 0.21 1.98 -0.74
N MET A 84 0.69 2.77 -1.69
CA MET A 84 1.97 2.58 -2.36
C MET A 84 3.14 2.63 -1.36
N SER A 85 4.09 1.71 -1.50
CA SER A 85 5.36 1.68 -0.76
C SER A 85 6.46 2.38 -1.55
N GLY A 86 7.14 3.35 -0.93
CA GLY A 86 8.21 4.11 -1.56
C GLY A 86 7.73 4.89 -2.79
N SER A 87 8.51 4.86 -3.89
CA SER A 87 8.12 5.47 -5.18
C SER A 87 7.30 4.53 -6.07
N GLY A 88 6.86 3.37 -5.57
CA GLY A 88 6.08 2.39 -6.34
C GLY A 88 6.91 1.44 -7.21
N ALA A 89 6.26 0.54 -7.97
CA ALA A 89 4.81 0.38 -8.11
C ALA A 89 4.14 -0.50 -7.04
N THR A 90 4.90 -1.01 -6.06
CA THR A 90 4.34 -1.92 -5.04
C THR A 90 3.36 -1.19 -4.13
N VAL A 91 2.18 -1.78 -3.92
CA VAL A 91 1.17 -1.34 -2.94
C VAL A 91 1.09 -2.40 -1.84
N PHE A 92 1.01 -1.95 -0.58
CA PHE A 92 0.74 -2.83 0.55
C PHE A 92 -0.69 -2.67 1.04
N GLY A 93 -1.27 -3.74 1.56
CA GLY A 93 -2.57 -3.76 2.23
C GLY A 93 -2.47 -4.39 3.61
N LEU A 94 -3.11 -3.79 4.60
CA LEU A 94 -3.22 -4.30 5.98
C LEU A 94 -4.56 -5.03 6.15
N PHE A 95 -4.53 -6.22 6.73
CA PHE A 95 -5.71 -7.03 6.99
C PHE A 95 -5.90 -7.25 8.49
N GLU A 96 -7.16 -7.48 8.89
CA GLU A 96 -7.52 -7.75 10.29
C GLU A 96 -6.73 -8.93 10.87
N ASP A 97 -6.64 -10.01 10.09
CA ASP A 97 -5.96 -11.24 10.48
C ASP A 97 -5.34 -11.96 9.28
N ALA A 98 -4.50 -12.95 9.58
CA ALA A 98 -3.80 -13.75 8.58
C ALA A 98 -4.76 -14.56 7.68
N GLY A 99 -5.94 -14.94 8.18
CA GLY A 99 -6.95 -15.66 7.40
C GLY A 99 -7.55 -14.79 6.29
N HIS A 100 -7.92 -13.55 6.61
CA HIS A 100 -8.37 -12.55 5.63
C HIS A 100 -7.29 -12.26 4.59
N MET A 101 -6.06 -12.00 5.04
CA MET A 101 -4.91 -11.77 4.16
C MET A 101 -4.67 -12.94 3.20
N ARG A 102 -4.70 -14.19 3.68
CA ARG A 102 -4.51 -15.38 2.83
C ARG A 102 -5.60 -15.55 1.78
N ARG A 103 -6.88 -15.31 2.15
CA ARG A 103 -7.99 -15.35 1.18
C ARG A 103 -7.82 -14.28 0.10
N ALA A 104 -7.48 -13.06 0.49
CA ALA A 104 -7.17 -11.97 -0.42
C ALA A 104 -6.01 -12.32 -1.36
N ARG A 105 -4.90 -12.84 -0.81
CA ARG A 105 -3.73 -13.31 -1.57
C ARG A 105 -4.11 -14.31 -2.65
N SER A 106 -4.89 -15.34 -2.31
CA SER A 106 -5.31 -16.36 -3.27
C SER A 106 -6.21 -15.80 -4.37
N ARG A 107 -7.17 -14.93 -4.03
CA ARG A 107 -8.08 -14.32 -5.00
C ARG A 107 -7.39 -13.35 -5.94
N ILE A 108 -6.50 -12.50 -5.42
CA ILE A 108 -5.73 -11.55 -6.24
C ILE A 108 -4.80 -12.32 -7.18
N LYS A 109 -4.08 -13.33 -6.70
CA LYS A 109 -3.22 -14.16 -7.56
C LYS A 109 -3.99 -14.88 -8.67
N ALA A 110 -5.23 -15.31 -8.40
CA ALA A 110 -6.07 -15.98 -9.39
C ALA A 110 -6.64 -15.00 -10.42
N ALA A 111 -7.04 -13.81 -10.00
CA ALA A 111 -7.63 -12.79 -10.87
C ALA A 111 -6.58 -12.03 -11.69
N TYR A 112 -5.36 -11.86 -11.16
CA TYR A 112 -4.26 -11.08 -11.75
C TYR A 112 -2.96 -11.90 -11.70
N PRO A 113 -2.84 -12.98 -12.51
CA PRO A 113 -1.68 -13.86 -12.50
C PRO A 113 -0.36 -13.17 -12.89
N GLU A 114 -0.44 -12.04 -13.58
CA GLU A 114 0.69 -11.20 -13.96
C GLU A 114 1.23 -10.34 -12.81
N TRP A 115 0.42 -10.09 -11.76
CA TRP A 115 0.86 -9.33 -10.60
C TRP A 115 1.73 -10.19 -9.68
N TRP A 116 2.79 -9.57 -9.15
CA TRP A 116 3.53 -10.17 -8.05
C TRP A 116 2.78 -9.94 -6.74
N VAL A 117 2.55 -11.02 -5.98
CA VAL A 117 1.83 -10.98 -4.69
C VAL A 117 2.62 -11.73 -3.62
N SER A 118 3.00 -11.03 -2.55
CA SER A 118 3.79 -11.55 -1.44
C SER A 118 3.23 -11.12 -0.08
N GLY A 119 3.38 -11.98 0.92
CA GLY A 119 2.95 -11.75 2.30
C GLY A 119 3.36 -12.94 3.17
N PRO A 120 3.35 -12.81 4.50
CA PRO A 120 3.65 -13.91 5.40
C PRO A 120 2.69 -15.09 5.17
N ASN A 121 3.13 -16.30 5.52
CA ASN A 121 2.31 -17.52 5.43
C ASN A 121 1.30 -17.59 6.59
#